data_AF-A0A4D5RCN3-F1
#
_entry.id   AF-A0A4D5RCN3-F1
#
_cell.length_a   1.000
_cell.length_b   1.000
_cell.length_c   1.000
_cell.angle_alpha   90.00
_cell.angle_beta   90.00
_cell.angle_gamma   90.00
#
_symmetry.space_group_name_H-M   'P 1'
#
loop_
_entity.id
_entity.type
_entity.pdbx_description
1 polymer ?
#
loop_
_entity_poly.entity_id
_entity_poly.type
_entity_poly.pdbx_seq_one_letter_code
_entity_poly.pdbx_strand_id
1 'polypeptide(L)'
;MAIWSLSCCFVAVTATVWLRALFPLIRGRMGLLEEHDRELFYISALDFERQLARDQHRAQFHSVVRSVAHPDTPYAELLKRLPQPS
;
A
#
# COMPACT_ATOMS: atom_id res chain seq x y z
N MET A 1 -1.55 11.77 6.44
CA MET A 1 -1.78 10.83 7.57
C MET A 1 -2.26 9.45 7.12
N ALA A 2 -3.37 9.32 6.38
CA ALA A 2 -3.92 8.00 6.00
C ALA A 2 -2.90 7.09 5.26
N ILE A 3 -2.18 7.63 4.28
CA ILE A 3 -1.14 6.90 3.53
C ILE A 3 -0.01 6.40 4.44
N TRP A 4 0.46 7.25 5.36
CA TRP A 4 1.48 6.88 6.33
C TRP A 4 1.01 5.72 7.23
N SER A 5 -0.21 5.81 7.77
CA SER A 5 -0.77 4.76 8.63
C SER A 5 -0.95 3.44 7.87
N LEU A 6 -1.39 3.49 6.62
CA LEU A 6 -1.51 2.29 5.77
C LEU A 6 -0.15 1.70 5.43
N SER A 7 0.85 2.54 5.12
CA SER A 7 2.22 2.08 4.87
C SER A 7 2.80 1.37 6.09
N CYS A 8 2.60 1.93 7.28
CA CYS A 8 2.94 1.28 8.55
C CYS A 8 2.23 -0.07 8.72
N CYS A 9 0.93 -0.13 8.39
CA CYS A 9 0.14 -1.36 8.48
C CYS A 9 0.67 -2.45 7.52
N PHE A 10 0.83 -2.14 6.24
CA PHE A 10 1.34 -3.08 5.23
C PHE A 10 2.73 -3.59 5.58
N VAL A 11 3.61 -2.71 6.05
CA VAL A 11 4.96 -3.09 6.49
C VAL A 11 4.93 -3.91 7.80
N ALA A 12 3.95 -3.73 8.67
CA ALA A 12 3.84 -4.55 9.88
C ALA A 12 3.38 -5.99 9.59
N VAL A 13 2.55 -6.18 8.55
CA VAL A 13 1.98 -7.50 8.21
C VAL A 13 2.73 -8.25 7.11
N THR A 14 3.68 -7.61 6.43
CA THR A 14 4.42 -8.25 5.34
C THR A 14 5.35 -9.37 5.81
N ALA A 15 5.40 -10.45 5.03
CA ALA A 15 6.40 -11.51 5.15
C ALA A 15 7.79 -11.09 4.62
N THR A 16 7.88 -10.04 3.81
CA THR A 16 9.10 -9.58 3.14
C THR A 16 10.03 -8.87 4.14
N VAL A 17 11.14 -9.53 4.51
CA VAL A 17 12.12 -9.05 5.51
C VAL A 17 12.63 -7.65 5.20
N TRP A 18 12.96 -7.36 3.94
CA TRP A 18 13.51 -6.08 3.53
C TRP A 18 12.52 -4.93 3.70
N LEU A 19 11.22 -5.17 3.47
CA LEU A 19 10.20 -4.15 3.69
C LEU A 19 10.00 -3.87 5.18
N ARG A 20 10.01 -4.92 6.03
CA ARG A 20 9.98 -4.73 7.50
C ARG A 20 11.15 -3.91 8.03
N ALA A 21 12.34 -4.09 7.45
CA ALA A 21 13.53 -3.33 7.84
C ALA A 21 13.38 -1.81 7.61
N LEU A 22 12.49 -1.38 6.70
CA LEU A 22 12.19 0.03 6.44
C LEU A 22 11.25 0.66 7.48
N PHE A 23 10.68 -0.10 8.41
CA PHE A 23 9.72 0.42 9.37
C PHE A 23 10.22 1.64 10.19
N PRO A 24 11.46 1.68 10.72
CA PRO A 24 11.96 2.86 11.43
C PRO A 24 12.00 4.12 10.56
N LEU A 25 12.35 3.98 9.28
CA LEU A 25 12.36 5.08 8.30
C LEU A 25 10.95 5.63 8.11
N ILE A 26 9.96 4.76 7.89
CA ILE A 26 8.57 5.18 7.68
C ILE A 26 8.04 5.93 8.91
N ARG A 27 8.33 5.43 10.14
CA ARG A 27 7.88 6.12 11.36
C ARG A 27 8.43 7.55 11.48
N GLY A 28 9.68 7.78 11.08
CA GLY A 28 10.32 9.10 11.15
C GLY A 28 9.72 10.13 10.18
N ARG A 29 8.91 9.67 9.21
CA ARG A 29 8.33 10.50 8.14
C ARG A 29 6.84 10.77 8.34
N MET A 30 6.37 10.72 9.58
CA MET A 30 4.97 11.01 9.92
C MET A 30 4.57 12.41 9.46
N GLY A 31 3.48 12.51 8.70
CA GLY A 31 2.98 13.79 8.18
C GLY A 31 3.63 14.25 6.87
N LEU A 32 4.74 13.63 6.45
CA LEU A 32 5.35 13.87 5.14
C LEU A 32 4.63 13.04 4.07
N LEU A 33 4.43 13.62 2.88
CA LEU A 33 3.84 12.95 1.71
C LEU A 33 4.60 13.33 0.44
N GLU A 34 5.90 13.14 0.50
CA GLU A 34 6.80 13.34 -0.64
C GLU A 34 6.71 12.14 -1.59
N GLU A 35 7.37 12.23 -2.74
CA GLU A 35 7.38 11.17 -3.76
C GLU A 35 7.88 9.83 -3.19
N HIS A 36 8.95 9.86 -2.39
CA HIS A 36 9.50 8.67 -1.74
C HIS A 36 8.49 7.97 -0.81
N ASP A 37 7.65 8.74 -0.10
CA ASP A 37 6.61 8.18 0.79
C ASP A 37 5.51 7.48 -0.01
N ARG A 38 5.18 8.03 -1.19
CA ARG A 38 4.21 7.43 -2.11
C ARG A 38 4.75 6.14 -2.71
N GLU A 39 6.01 6.11 -3.13
CA GLU A 39 6.65 4.90 -3.65
C GLU A 39 6.71 3.79 -2.58
N LEU A 40 7.06 4.12 -1.33
CA LEU A 40 7.00 3.16 -0.22
C LEU A 40 5.58 2.62 0.01
N PHE A 41 4.57 3.49 -0.07
CA PHE A 41 3.18 3.08 0.00
C PHE A 41 2.81 2.13 -1.14
N TYR A 42 3.20 2.42 -2.39
CA TYR A 42 2.89 1.55 -3.54
C TYR A 42 3.56 0.19 -3.41
N ILE A 43 4.85 0.16 -3.08
CA ILE A 43 5.61 -1.09 -2.95
C ILE A 43 5.01 -1.96 -1.83
N SER A 44 4.72 -1.36 -0.67
CA SER A 44 4.14 -2.11 0.47
C SER A 44 2.71 -2.60 0.18
N ALA A 45 1.89 -1.82 -0.51
CA ALA A 45 0.55 -2.24 -0.92
C ALA A 45 0.56 -3.37 -1.97
N LEU A 46 1.47 -3.31 -2.94
CA LEU A 46 1.64 -4.36 -3.96
C LEU A 46 2.14 -5.67 -3.33
N ASP A 47 3.11 -5.57 -2.43
CA ASP A 47 3.62 -6.72 -1.69
C ASP A 47 2.53 -7.35 -0.79
N PHE A 48 1.71 -6.52 -0.15
CA PHE A 48 0.53 -6.99 0.59
C PHE A 48 -0.47 -7.72 -0.31
N GLU A 49 -0.86 -7.14 -1.46
CA GLU A 49 -1.78 -7.79 -2.41
C GLU A 49 -1.25 -9.13 -2.88
N ARG A 50 0.05 -9.21 -3.23
CA ARG A 50 0.70 -10.44 -3.68
C ARG A 50 0.62 -11.55 -2.63
N GLN A 51 0.70 -11.20 -1.36
CA GLN A 51 0.64 -12.13 -0.23
C GLN A 51 -0.78 -12.58 0.12
N LEU A 52 -1.83 -11.98 -0.46
CA LEU A 52 -3.21 -12.44 -0.26
C LEU A 52 -3.43 -13.78 -0.97
N ALA A 53 -3.46 -14.88 -0.21
CA ALA A 53 -3.62 -16.23 -0.77
C ALA A 53 -5.00 -16.49 -1.40
N ARG A 54 -6.04 -15.75 -1.01
CA ARG A 54 -7.42 -15.97 -1.47
C ARG A 54 -7.86 -14.89 -2.45
N ASP A 55 -8.39 -15.29 -3.59
CA ASP A 55 -8.91 -14.36 -4.62
C ASP A 55 -10.02 -13.46 -4.09
N GLN A 56 -10.85 -13.97 -3.18
CA GLN A 56 -11.86 -13.15 -2.48
C GLN A 56 -11.24 -11.97 -1.72
N HIS A 57 -10.10 -12.19 -1.05
CA HIS A 57 -9.43 -11.13 -0.30
C HIS A 57 -8.77 -10.12 -1.26
N ARG A 58 -8.21 -10.59 -2.39
CA ARG A 58 -7.70 -9.70 -3.45
C ARG A 58 -8.83 -8.84 -4.02
N ALA A 59 -9.94 -9.45 -4.41
CA ALA A 59 -11.11 -8.73 -4.92
C ALA A 59 -11.65 -7.71 -3.91
N GLN A 60 -11.71 -8.06 -2.62
CA GLN A 60 -12.11 -7.13 -1.56
C GLN A 60 -11.12 -5.98 -1.41
N PHE A 61 -9.82 -6.26 -1.42
CA PHE A 61 -8.77 -5.23 -1.36
C PHE A 61 -8.90 -4.25 -2.54
N HIS A 62 -9.04 -4.75 -3.77
CA HIS A 62 -9.29 -3.94 -4.96
C HIS A 62 -10.56 -3.10 -4.85
N SER A 63 -11.65 -3.67 -4.32
CA SER A 63 -12.91 -2.96 -4.11
C SER A 63 -12.75 -1.80 -3.12
N VAL A 64 -12.06 -2.03 -1.99
CA VAL A 64 -11.78 -0.98 -1.00
C VAL A 64 -10.88 0.10 -1.59
N VAL A 65 -9.81 -0.25 -2.30
CA VAL A 65 -8.93 0.76 -2.93
C VAL A 65 -9.71 1.57 -3.96
N ARG A 66 -10.55 0.92 -4.76
CA ARG A 66 -11.39 1.59 -5.77
C ARG A 66 -12.41 2.53 -5.15
N SER A 67 -13.00 2.20 -4.00
CA SER A 67 -14.01 3.06 -3.37
C SER A 67 -13.44 4.36 -2.80
N VAL A 68 -12.14 4.39 -2.48
CA VAL A 68 -11.44 5.58 -1.97
C VAL A 68 -10.55 6.27 -3.01
N ALA A 69 -10.47 5.70 -4.22
CA ALA A 69 -9.67 6.24 -5.32
C ALA A 69 -10.40 7.43 -5.98
N HIS A 70 -10.08 8.64 -5.55
CA HIS A 70 -10.47 9.87 -6.23
C HIS A 70 -9.38 10.35 -7.19
N PRO A 71 -9.72 11.15 -8.23
CA PRO A 71 -8.73 11.78 -9.10
C PRO A 71 -7.63 12.50 -8.31
N ASP A 72 -6.39 12.42 -8.80
CA ASP A 72 -5.20 13.04 -8.19
C ASP A 72 -4.84 12.56 -6.78
N THR A 73 -5.41 11.45 -6.32
CA THR A 73 -5.03 10.81 -5.06
C THR A 73 -4.00 9.71 -5.25
N PRO A 74 -3.14 9.44 -4.24
CA PRO A 74 -2.25 8.29 -4.27
C PRO A 74 -3.00 6.96 -4.45
N TYR A 75 -4.26 6.86 -4.02
CA TYR A 75 -5.09 5.68 -4.18
C TYR A 75 -5.48 5.41 -5.65
N ALA A 76 -5.73 6.47 -6.43
CA ALA A 76 -5.99 6.32 -7.86
C ALA A 76 -4.74 5.83 -8.61
N GLU A 77 -3.56 6.30 -8.21
CA GLU A 77 -2.30 5.80 -8.79
C GLU A 77 -2.00 4.37 -8.36
N LEU A 78 -2.25 4.02 -7.10
CA LEU A 78 -2.16 2.64 -6.62
C LEU A 78 -3.06 1.72 -7.46
N LEU A 79 -4.30 2.11 -7.72
CA LEU A 79 -5.25 1.31 -8.49
C LEU A 79 -4.76 0.99 -9.92
N LYS A 80 -4.00 1.90 -10.54
CA LYS A 80 -3.38 1.66 -11.86
C LYS A 80 -2.22 0.67 -11.79
N ARG A 81 -1.50 0.64 -10.66
CA ARG A 81 -0.34 -0.24 -10.44
C ARG A 81 -0.72 -1.65 -9.99
N LEU A 82 -1.91 -1.82 -9.40
CA LEU A 82 -2.39 -3.13 -8.98
C LEU A 82 -2.62 -4.06 -10.19
N PRO A 83 -2.30 -5.36 -10.07
CA PRO A 83 -2.55 -6.33 -11.13
C PRO A 83 -4.06 -6.45 -11.39
N GLN A 84 -4.48 -6.47 -12.65
CA GLN A 84 -5.91 -6.58 -12.97
C GLN A 84 -6.44 -7.96 -12.54
N PRO A 85 -7.59 -8.03 -11.85
CA PRO A 85 -8.20 -9.31 -11.52
C PRO A 85 -8.62 -10.01 -12.82
N SER A 86 -8.19 -11.27 -12.97
CA SER A 86 -8.56 -12.17 -14.09
C SER A 86 -10.00 -12.62 -14.01
#